data_AF-A0A930WLY9-F1
#
_entry.id   AF-A0A930WLY9-F1
#
_cell.length_a   1.000
_cell.length_b   1.000
_cell.length_c   1.000
_cell.angle_alpha   90.00
_cell.angle_beta   90.00
_cell.angle_gamma   90.00
#
_symmetry.space_group_name_H-M   'P 1'
#
loop_
_entity.id
_entity.type
_entity.pdbx_description
1 polymer ?
#
loop_
_entity_poly.entity_id
_entity_poly.type
_entity_poly.pdbx_seq_one_letter_code
_entity_poly.pdbx_strand_id
1 'polypeptide(L)'
;MKKGKMIQDIKTNTSWPVLISTLFYVLLASLFIEGGLWIGSELVGPFSLVIGFLVEFFSPGNGIASIQEFFYHYLLYYELFSFVIILFLFIFWVKVIEKNALSSLGFLKRNWLKYLVWGIMISLVQMGVIALVYQVSGIGSFVLNELSLEPLLFILGLFPFWLLQGGTEEVATRGWLLTRIAARTNLPLAIAISSSLFGILHMGNAGVTFLSVLNIILDGVLAG
;
A
#
# COMPACT_ATOMS: atom_id res chain seq x y z
N MET A 1 -17.33 -15.86 -3.34
CA MET A 1 -16.88 -16.45 -2.06
C MET A 1 -18.00 -16.32 -1.06
N LYS A 2 -18.34 -17.39 -0.33
CA LYS A 2 -19.22 -17.28 0.85
C LYS A 2 -18.46 -16.48 1.93
N LYS A 3 -19.10 -15.50 2.58
CA LYS A 3 -18.52 -14.71 3.69
C LYS A 3 -17.92 -15.68 4.74
N GLY A 4 -16.68 -15.42 5.18
CA GLY A 4 -16.01 -16.18 6.25
C GLY A 4 -15.00 -17.27 5.83
N LYS A 5 -14.90 -17.65 4.54
CA LYS A 5 -13.98 -18.73 4.12
C LYS A 5 -12.49 -18.37 4.10
N MET A 6 -12.14 -17.09 3.96
CA MET A 6 -10.74 -16.69 3.76
C MET A 6 -9.84 -17.07 4.93
N ILE A 7 -10.32 -16.92 6.17
CA ILE A 7 -9.57 -17.25 7.39
C ILE A 7 -9.61 -18.76 7.67
N GLN A 8 -10.76 -19.40 7.42
CA GLN A 8 -10.98 -20.83 7.69
C GLN A 8 -10.09 -21.75 6.84
N ASP A 9 -9.69 -21.30 5.65
CA ASP A 9 -8.86 -22.09 4.73
C ASP A 9 -7.34 -21.88 4.94
N ILE A 10 -6.93 -21.02 5.90
CA ILE A 10 -5.51 -20.75 6.18
C ILE A 10 -4.93 -21.88 7.04
N LYS A 11 -3.97 -22.61 6.45
CA LYS A 11 -3.20 -23.62 7.18
C LYS A 11 -2.00 -22.97 7.84
N THR A 12 -2.06 -22.74 9.14
CA THR A 12 -0.89 -22.35 9.94
C THR A 12 -0.22 -23.61 10.50
N ASN A 13 0.69 -24.24 9.74
CA ASN A 13 1.36 -25.47 10.15
C ASN A 13 2.48 -25.23 11.21
N THR A 14 2.20 -24.51 12.29
CA THR A 14 3.18 -24.22 13.35
C THR A 14 2.67 -24.63 14.73
N SER A 15 3.53 -25.32 15.48
CA SER A 15 3.32 -25.70 16.89
C SER A 15 3.69 -24.57 17.87
N TRP A 16 4.16 -23.42 17.37
CA TRP A 16 4.59 -22.32 18.23
C TRP A 16 3.43 -21.72 19.05
N PRO A 17 3.70 -21.23 20.27
CA PRO A 17 2.72 -20.47 21.04
C PRO A 17 2.16 -19.28 20.24
N VAL A 18 0.90 -18.95 20.50
CA VAL A 18 0.16 -17.88 19.82
C VAL A 18 0.92 -16.55 19.81
N LEU A 19 1.52 -16.17 20.94
CA LEU A 19 2.32 -14.95 21.05
C LEU A 19 3.53 -14.97 20.10
N ILE A 20 4.27 -16.09 20.07
CA ILE A 20 5.46 -16.22 19.21
C ILE A 20 5.07 -16.19 17.73
N SER A 21 3.98 -16.88 17.35
CA SER A 21 3.45 -16.81 15.98
C SER A 21 3.05 -15.38 15.60
N THR A 22 2.39 -14.67 16.51
CA THR A 22 1.94 -13.29 16.28
C THR A 22 3.12 -12.35 16.08
N LEU A 23 4.13 -12.41 16.95
CA LEU A 23 5.36 -11.62 16.82
C LEU A 23 6.10 -11.96 15.52
N PHE A 24 6.18 -13.24 15.16
CA PHE A 24 6.76 -13.67 13.90
C PHE A 24 6.04 -13.06 12.69
N TYR A 25 4.71 -13.07 12.66
CA TYR A 25 3.96 -12.49 11.55
C TYR A 25 4.14 -10.97 11.47
N VAL A 26 4.10 -10.26 12.61
CA VAL A 26 4.34 -8.81 12.64
C VAL A 26 5.74 -8.47 12.12
N LEU A 27 6.77 -9.14 12.65
CA LEU A 27 8.16 -8.91 12.24
C LEU A 27 8.38 -9.24 10.77
N LEU A 28 7.78 -10.31 10.27
CA LEU A 28 7.92 -10.69 8.87
C LEU A 28 7.20 -9.71 7.93
N ALA A 29 6.02 -9.20 8.32
CA ALA A 29 5.33 -8.15 7.57
C ALA A 29 6.20 -6.88 7.51
N SER A 30 6.73 -6.43 8.65
CA SER A 30 7.66 -5.30 8.70
C SER A 30 8.89 -5.54 7.82
N LEU A 31 9.51 -6.73 7.90
CA LEU A 31 10.69 -7.07 7.10
C LEU A 31 10.39 -7.02 5.60
N PHE A 32 9.25 -7.54 5.15
CA PHE A 32 8.90 -7.52 3.73
C PHE A 32 8.59 -6.12 3.21
N ILE A 33 7.91 -5.31 4.02
CA ILE A 33 7.56 -3.93 3.64
C ILE A 33 8.82 -3.08 3.62
N GLU A 34 9.53 -2.96 4.75
CA GLU A 34 10.74 -2.13 4.86
C GLU A 34 11.87 -2.65 3.97
N GLY A 35 12.06 -3.97 3.92
CA GLY A 35 13.05 -4.58 3.05
C GLY A 35 12.73 -4.38 1.56
N GLY A 36 11.44 -4.45 1.19
CA GLY A 36 11.02 -4.18 -0.19
C GLY A 36 11.18 -2.70 -0.58
N LEU A 37 10.86 -1.77 0.32
CA LEU A 37 11.12 -0.34 0.13
C LEU A 37 12.62 -0.06 0.00
N TRP A 38 13.44 -0.66 0.86
CA TRP A 38 14.90 -0.52 0.78
C TRP A 38 15.45 -1.06 -0.54
N ILE A 39 15.06 -2.27 -0.98
CA ILE A 39 15.46 -2.81 -2.29
C ILE A 39 15.00 -1.87 -3.41
N GLY A 40 13.78 -1.33 -3.33
CA GLY A 40 13.29 -0.31 -4.25
C GLY A 40 14.21 0.90 -4.32
N SER A 41 14.66 1.43 -3.18
CA SER A 41 15.57 2.58 -3.14
C SER A 41 16.96 2.28 -3.74
N GLU A 42 17.51 1.08 -3.50
CA GLU A 42 18.80 0.66 -4.05
C GLU A 42 18.76 0.49 -5.58
N LEU A 43 17.58 0.15 -6.12
CA LEU A 43 17.38 -0.01 -7.56
C LEU A 43 17.26 1.31 -8.32
N VAL A 44 17.20 2.47 -7.64
CA VAL A 44 17.15 3.79 -8.28
C VAL A 44 18.39 3.99 -9.14
N GLY A 45 19.59 3.70 -8.62
CA GLY A 45 20.85 3.88 -9.36
C GLY A 45 20.91 3.07 -10.67
N PRO A 46 20.73 1.73 -10.63
CA PRO A 46 20.64 0.92 -11.84
C PRO A 46 19.54 1.38 -12.80
N PHE A 47 18.38 1.79 -12.29
CA PHE A 47 17.29 2.31 -13.10
C PHE A 47 17.69 3.62 -13.81
N SER A 48 18.39 4.54 -13.12
CA SER A 48 18.94 5.77 -13.70
C SER A 48 19.90 5.50 -14.85
N LEU A 49 20.72 4.44 -14.76
CA LEU A 49 21.63 4.06 -15.85
C LEU A 49 20.86 3.60 -17.10
N VAL A 50 19.80 2.82 -16.91
CA VAL A 50 18.93 2.38 -18.02
C VAL A 50 18.24 3.57 -18.68
N ILE A 51 17.67 4.47 -17.88
CA ILE A 51 17.03 5.69 -18.41
C ILE A 51 18.05 6.56 -19.14
N GLY A 52 19.25 6.74 -18.58
CA GLY A 52 20.32 7.49 -19.22
C GLY A 52 20.73 6.90 -20.57
N PHE A 53 20.86 5.57 -20.66
CA PHE A 53 21.11 4.89 -21.92
C PHE A 53 19.99 5.11 -22.94
N LEU A 54 18.73 4.97 -22.52
CA LEU A 54 17.57 5.17 -23.41
C LEU A 54 17.48 6.60 -23.92
N VAL A 55 17.69 7.59 -23.04
CA VAL A 55 17.68 8.99 -23.44
C VAL A 55 18.80 9.28 -24.43
N GLU A 56 20.02 8.83 -24.16
CA GLU A 56 21.14 9.02 -25.09
C GLU A 56 20.87 8.33 -26.45
N PHE A 57 20.20 7.17 -26.44
CA PHE A 57 19.84 6.45 -27.66
C PHE A 57 18.80 7.21 -28.51
N PHE A 58 17.75 7.77 -27.89
CA PHE A 58 16.67 8.47 -28.60
C PHE A 58 16.93 9.97 -28.82
N SER A 59 17.78 10.58 -28.00
CA SER A 59 18.13 12.01 -28.03
C SER A 59 19.61 12.21 -27.67
N PRO A 60 20.54 11.91 -28.61
CA PRO A 60 21.97 11.97 -28.35
C PRO A 60 22.44 13.36 -27.91
N GLY A 61 23.33 13.42 -26.92
CA GLY A 61 23.93 14.65 -26.40
C GLY A 61 23.14 15.38 -25.30
N ASN A 62 21.96 14.87 -24.91
CA ASN A 62 21.12 15.46 -23.85
C ASN A 62 21.17 14.68 -22.51
N GLY A 63 21.95 13.60 -22.42
CA GLY A 63 21.84 12.57 -21.39
C GLY A 63 21.74 13.05 -19.94
N ILE A 64 22.68 13.84 -19.43
CA ILE A 64 22.75 14.16 -17.98
C ILE A 64 21.59 15.06 -17.55
N ALA A 65 21.27 16.11 -18.31
CA ALA A 65 20.19 17.05 -17.99
C ALA A 65 18.81 16.36 -18.03
N SER A 66 18.61 15.49 -19.02
CA SER A 66 17.36 14.76 -19.19
C SER A 66 17.13 13.65 -18.15
N ILE A 67 18.18 13.03 -17.61
CA ILE A 67 18.04 12.09 -16.46
C ILE A 67 17.57 12.86 -15.23
N GLN A 68 18.17 14.02 -14.96
CA GLN A 68 17.80 14.83 -13.80
C GLN A 68 16.35 15.32 -13.91
N GLU A 69 15.95 15.80 -15.09
CA GLU A 69 14.57 16.19 -15.40
C GLU A 69 13.60 15.01 -15.26
N PHE A 70 13.97 13.83 -15.73
CA PHE A 70 13.15 12.62 -15.56
C PHE A 70 12.89 12.33 -14.08
N PHE A 71 13.92 12.29 -13.22
CA PHE A 71 13.69 12.01 -11.80
C PHE A 71 12.94 13.14 -11.10
N TYR A 72 13.17 14.40 -11.49
CA TYR A 72 12.41 15.53 -10.95
C TYR A 72 10.89 15.37 -11.19
N HIS A 73 10.50 14.86 -12.36
CA HIS A 73 9.08 14.70 -12.71
C HIS A 73 8.48 13.32 -12.38
N TYR A 74 9.28 12.25 -12.40
CA TYR A 74 8.79 10.87 -12.40
C TYR A 74 9.27 10.02 -11.21
N LEU A 75 10.01 10.58 -10.25
CA LEU A 75 10.44 9.82 -9.06
C LEU A 75 9.25 9.21 -8.31
N LEU A 76 8.13 9.93 -8.18
CA LEU A 76 6.93 9.40 -7.54
C LEU A 76 6.38 8.15 -8.26
N TYR A 77 6.38 8.13 -9.60
CA TYR A 77 5.95 6.96 -10.36
C TYR A 77 6.84 5.75 -10.07
N TYR A 78 8.16 5.99 -9.98
CA TYR A 78 9.12 4.96 -9.63
C TYR A 78 8.89 4.41 -8.23
N GLU A 79 8.75 5.28 -7.23
CA GLU A 79 8.52 4.89 -5.84
C GLU A 79 7.25 4.05 -5.70
N LEU A 80 6.15 4.48 -6.30
CA LEU A 80 4.89 3.73 -6.30
C LEU A 80 5.00 2.40 -7.07
N PHE A 81 5.75 2.37 -8.17
CA PHE A 81 6.00 1.14 -8.92
C PHE A 81 6.82 0.13 -8.11
N SER A 82 7.76 0.59 -7.29
CA SER A 82 8.65 -0.26 -6.49
C SER A 82 7.90 -1.17 -5.50
N PHE A 83 6.64 -0.84 -5.15
CA PHE A 83 5.77 -1.70 -4.35
C PHE A 83 5.52 -3.09 -4.98
N VAL A 84 5.76 -3.26 -6.28
CA VAL A 84 5.75 -4.58 -6.93
C VAL A 84 6.71 -5.56 -6.23
N ILE A 85 7.83 -5.08 -5.68
CA ILE A 85 8.82 -5.89 -4.95
C ILE A 85 8.18 -6.47 -3.69
N ILE A 86 7.53 -5.62 -2.89
CA ILE A 86 6.82 -6.02 -1.66
C ILE A 86 5.71 -7.03 -2.01
N LEU A 87 4.93 -6.75 -3.05
CA LEU A 87 3.88 -7.65 -3.52
C LEU A 87 4.44 -9.04 -3.89
N PHE A 88 5.57 -9.07 -4.60
CA PHE A 88 6.25 -10.32 -4.94
C PHE A 88 6.74 -11.08 -3.70
N LEU A 89 7.28 -10.40 -2.69
CA LEU A 89 7.70 -11.05 -1.43
C LEU A 89 6.53 -11.76 -0.75
N PHE A 90 5.36 -11.12 -0.64
CA PHE A 90 4.17 -11.75 -0.07
C PHE A 90 3.63 -12.90 -0.94
N ILE A 91 3.57 -12.72 -2.26
CA ILE A 91 3.13 -13.78 -3.19
C ILE A 91 4.05 -15.00 -3.10
N PHE A 92 5.37 -14.77 -3.11
CA PHE A 92 6.38 -15.82 -2.98
C PHE A 92 6.23 -16.56 -1.65
N TRP A 93 6.17 -15.82 -0.53
CA TRP A 93 6.02 -16.41 0.79
C TRP A 93 4.76 -17.27 0.90
N VAL A 94 3.60 -16.75 0.49
CA VAL A 94 2.33 -17.48 0.56
C VAL A 94 2.35 -18.71 -0.34
N LYS A 95 2.86 -18.59 -1.56
CA LYS A 95 2.80 -19.68 -2.55
C LYS A 95 3.84 -20.76 -2.32
N VAL A 96 5.07 -20.38 -1.96
CA VAL A 96 6.23 -21.28 -1.90
C VAL A 96 6.48 -21.76 -0.48
N ILE A 97 6.43 -20.86 0.51
CA ILE A 97 6.76 -21.17 1.90
C ILE A 97 5.52 -21.70 2.64
N GLU A 98 4.42 -20.95 2.65
CA GLU A 98 3.18 -21.39 3.31
C GLU A 98 2.41 -22.45 2.51
N LYS A 99 2.64 -22.52 1.18
CA LYS A 99 1.90 -23.37 0.24
C LYS A 99 0.38 -23.15 0.30
N ASN A 100 -0.03 -21.94 0.69
CA ASN A 100 -1.42 -21.51 0.71
C ASN A 100 -1.86 -21.01 -0.68
N ALA A 101 -3.17 -21.01 -0.94
CA ALA A 101 -3.69 -20.44 -2.17
C ALA A 101 -3.53 -18.91 -2.17
N LEU A 102 -3.23 -18.30 -3.32
CA LEU A 102 -3.13 -16.83 -3.43
C LEU A 102 -4.45 -16.11 -3.08
N SER A 103 -5.60 -16.79 -3.18
CA SER A 103 -6.87 -16.25 -2.69
C SER A 103 -6.88 -15.97 -1.18
N SER A 104 -5.93 -16.52 -0.41
CA SER A 104 -5.71 -16.19 1.01
C SER A 104 -5.10 -14.81 1.24
N LEU A 105 -4.69 -14.10 0.17
CA LEU A 105 -4.22 -12.72 0.22
C LEU A 105 -5.34 -11.69 -0.05
N GLY A 106 -6.60 -12.13 -0.15
CA GLY A 106 -7.72 -11.23 -0.41
C GLY A 106 -8.09 -11.02 -1.88
N PHE A 107 -7.36 -11.63 -2.83
CA PHE A 107 -7.67 -11.49 -4.26
C PHE A 107 -9.07 -12.01 -4.61
N LEU A 108 -9.90 -11.12 -5.15
CA LEU A 108 -11.26 -11.42 -5.59
C LEU A 108 -11.32 -11.68 -7.09
N LYS A 109 -11.79 -12.87 -7.51
CA LYS A 109 -11.96 -13.22 -8.92
C LYS A 109 -13.20 -12.60 -9.58
N ARG A 110 -14.21 -12.25 -8.79
CA ARG A 110 -15.52 -11.72 -9.27
C ARG A 110 -15.89 -10.48 -8.48
N ASN A 111 -16.56 -9.54 -9.15
CA ASN A 111 -17.02 -8.27 -8.56
C ASN A 111 -15.92 -7.36 -8.01
N TRP A 112 -14.64 -7.59 -8.36
CA TRP A 112 -13.53 -6.75 -7.88
C TRP A 112 -13.75 -5.28 -8.25
N LEU A 113 -14.21 -5.00 -9.48
CA LEU A 113 -14.48 -3.62 -9.93
C LEU A 113 -15.60 -2.98 -9.12
N LYS A 114 -16.65 -3.75 -8.78
CA LYS A 114 -17.73 -3.27 -7.91
C LYS A 114 -17.17 -2.86 -6.54
N TYR A 115 -16.33 -3.68 -5.93
CA TYR A 115 -15.75 -3.36 -4.62
C TYR A 115 -14.74 -2.21 -4.70
N LEU A 116 -13.97 -2.10 -5.79
CA LEU A 116 -13.10 -0.96 -6.03
C LEU A 116 -13.91 0.35 -6.11
N VAL A 117 -14.99 0.37 -6.89
CA VAL A 117 -15.89 1.54 -6.99
C VAL A 117 -16.49 1.87 -5.63
N TRP A 118 -16.93 0.88 -4.86
CA TRP A 118 -17.43 1.13 -3.50
C TRP A 118 -16.35 1.71 -2.58
N GLY A 119 -15.12 1.20 -2.65
CA GLY A 119 -13.99 1.75 -1.89
C GLY A 119 -13.76 3.23 -2.22
N ILE A 120 -13.66 3.56 -3.50
CA ILE A 120 -13.49 4.95 -3.97
C ILE A 120 -14.65 5.82 -3.47
N MET A 121 -15.91 5.37 -3.59
CA MET A 121 -17.07 6.14 -3.15
C MET A 121 -17.07 6.38 -1.63
N ILE A 122 -16.71 5.38 -0.83
CA ILE A 122 -16.62 5.51 0.62
C ILE A 122 -15.52 6.52 0.99
N SER A 123 -14.34 6.42 0.37
CA SER A 123 -13.24 7.36 0.62
C SER A 123 -13.57 8.78 0.18
N LEU A 124 -14.27 8.96 -0.95
CA LEU A 124 -14.77 10.27 -1.38
C LEU A 124 -15.76 10.87 -0.39
N VAL A 125 -16.66 10.06 0.18
CA VAL A 125 -17.59 10.51 1.21
C VAL A 125 -16.84 10.90 2.50
N GLN A 126 -15.88 10.10 2.94
CA GLN A 126 -15.06 10.42 4.12
C GLN A 126 -14.30 11.74 3.92
N MET A 127 -13.62 11.91 2.79
CA MET A 127 -12.91 13.16 2.48
C MET A 127 -13.86 14.34 2.33
N GLY A 128 -15.03 14.12 1.72
CA GLY A 128 -16.08 15.14 1.59
C GLY A 128 -16.61 15.61 2.96
N VAL A 129 -16.80 14.69 3.91
CA VAL A 129 -17.20 15.03 5.28
C VAL A 129 -16.12 15.84 5.98
N ILE A 130 -14.85 15.44 5.87
CA ILE A 130 -13.73 16.19 6.48
C ILE A 130 -13.63 17.59 5.87
N ALA A 131 -13.67 17.70 4.53
CA ALA A 131 -13.64 18.98 3.84
C ALA A 131 -14.83 19.87 4.23
N LEU A 132 -16.03 19.31 4.32
CA LEU A 132 -17.21 20.04 4.75
C LEU A 132 -17.05 20.56 6.18
N VAL A 133 -16.60 19.72 7.12
CA VAL A 133 -16.33 20.13 8.50
C VAL A 133 -15.31 21.26 8.54
N TYR A 134 -14.22 21.15 7.78
CA TYR A 134 -13.18 22.18 7.70
C TYR A 134 -13.71 23.53 7.19
N GLN A 135 -14.61 23.49 6.20
CA GLN A 135 -15.25 24.67 5.62
C GLN A 135 -16.30 25.31 6.57
N VAL A 136 -17.20 24.52 7.16
CA VAL A 136 -18.31 25.05 7.98
C VAL A 136 -17.86 25.48 9.37
N SER A 137 -16.77 24.90 9.88
CA SER A 137 -16.15 25.32 11.15
C SER A 137 -15.36 26.63 11.04
N GLY A 138 -15.14 27.13 9.82
CA GLY A 138 -14.33 28.33 9.57
C GLY A 138 -12.83 28.13 9.78
N ILE A 139 -12.37 26.88 9.94
CA ILE A 139 -10.93 26.58 10.06
C ILE A 139 -10.20 26.86 8.75
N GLY A 140 -10.87 26.68 7.60
CA GLY A 140 -10.35 27.10 6.31
C GLY A 140 -11.42 27.19 5.22
N SER A 141 -11.00 27.60 4.03
CA SER A 141 -11.85 27.72 2.85
C SER A 141 -11.26 27.01 1.65
N PHE A 142 -12.10 26.36 0.86
CA PHE A 142 -11.68 25.76 -0.41
C PHE A 142 -11.86 26.76 -1.56
N VAL A 143 -10.83 26.87 -2.39
CA VAL A 143 -10.87 27.58 -3.66
C VAL A 143 -10.62 26.56 -4.76
N LEU A 144 -11.46 26.55 -5.79
CA LEU A 144 -11.19 25.73 -6.97
C LEU A 144 -9.89 26.24 -7.61
N ASN A 145 -8.90 25.36 -7.69
CA ASN A 145 -7.61 25.67 -8.29
C ASN A 145 -7.22 24.55 -9.27
N GLU A 146 -6.39 24.88 -10.27
CA GLU A 146 -5.77 23.90 -11.19
C GLU A 146 -6.73 22.99 -11.96
N LEU A 147 -7.81 23.53 -12.55
CA LEU A 147 -8.67 22.81 -13.50
C LEU A 147 -8.07 22.80 -14.93
N SER A 148 -6.77 22.56 -15.05
CA SER A 148 -6.08 22.45 -16.34
C SER A 148 -5.87 20.99 -16.74
N LEU A 149 -5.62 20.74 -18.02
CA LEU A 149 -5.48 19.38 -18.56
C LEU A 149 -4.26 18.65 -17.99
N GLU A 150 -3.18 19.37 -17.70
CA GLU A 150 -1.90 18.78 -17.29
C GLU A 150 -1.95 18.10 -15.90
N PRO A 151 -2.39 18.76 -14.80
CA PRO A 151 -2.58 18.11 -13.51
C PRO A 151 -3.57 16.95 -13.57
N LEU A 152 -4.62 17.07 -14.39
CA LEU A 152 -5.58 15.99 -14.60
C LEU A 152 -4.92 14.76 -15.23
N LEU A 153 -4.15 14.95 -16.30
CA LEU A 153 -3.41 13.86 -16.96
C LEU A 153 -2.36 13.25 -16.02
N PHE A 154 -1.69 14.07 -15.21
CA PHE A 154 -0.74 13.61 -14.21
C PHE A 154 -1.42 12.70 -13.15
N ILE A 155 -2.55 13.13 -12.59
CA ILE A 155 -3.32 12.33 -11.63
C ILE A 155 -3.83 11.02 -12.26
N LEU A 156 -4.36 11.10 -13.49
CA LEU A 156 -4.81 9.91 -14.22
C LEU A 156 -3.66 8.94 -14.52
N GLY A 157 -2.46 9.47 -14.81
CA GLY A 157 -1.24 8.69 -14.99
C GLY A 157 -0.77 8.00 -13.70
N LEU A 158 -0.91 8.65 -12.55
CA LEU A 158 -0.56 8.08 -11.23
C LEU A 158 -1.56 7.03 -10.75
N PHE A 159 -2.82 7.11 -11.18
CA PHE A 159 -3.90 6.27 -10.63
C PHE A 159 -3.59 4.77 -10.62
N PRO A 160 -3.03 4.14 -11.68
CA PRO A 160 -2.65 2.73 -11.65
C PRO A 160 -1.57 2.41 -10.60
N PHE A 161 -0.67 3.34 -10.35
CA PHE A 161 0.42 3.19 -9.39
C PHE A 161 -0.07 3.32 -7.94
N TRP A 162 -1.04 4.20 -7.67
CA TRP A 162 -1.75 4.21 -6.39
C TRP A 162 -2.55 2.93 -6.15
N LEU A 163 -3.16 2.35 -7.19
CA LEU A 163 -3.83 1.05 -7.06
C LEU A 163 -2.82 -0.06 -6.74
N LEU A 164 -1.62 -0.02 -7.32
CA LEU A 164 -0.54 -0.96 -7.01
C LEU A 164 -0.06 -0.79 -5.56
N GLN A 165 0.25 0.44 -5.14
CA GLN A 165 0.72 0.73 -3.79
C GLN A 165 -0.33 0.34 -2.75
N GLY A 166 -1.53 0.94 -2.82
CA GLY A 166 -2.61 0.68 -1.88
C GLY A 166 -3.09 -0.78 -1.91
N GLY A 167 -3.12 -1.40 -3.08
CA GLY A 167 -3.41 -2.83 -3.20
C GLY A 167 -2.35 -3.72 -2.54
N THR A 168 -1.07 -3.33 -2.61
CA THR A 168 0.03 -4.07 -1.96
C THR A 168 -0.02 -3.91 -0.44
N GLU A 169 -0.29 -2.71 0.06
CA GLU A 169 -0.49 -2.45 1.48
C GLU A 169 -1.66 -3.26 2.05
N GLU A 170 -2.78 -3.33 1.30
CA GLU A 170 -3.94 -4.13 1.65
C GLU A 170 -3.61 -5.64 1.65
N VAL A 171 -2.85 -6.12 0.65
CA VAL A 171 -2.35 -7.51 0.61
C VAL A 171 -1.48 -7.82 1.83
N ALA A 172 -0.58 -6.93 2.22
CA ALA A 172 0.34 -7.14 3.33
C ALA A 172 -0.39 -7.16 4.69
N THR A 173 -1.28 -6.20 4.91
CA THR A 173 -1.85 -5.93 6.24
C THR A 173 -3.19 -6.64 6.47
N ARG A 174 -4.12 -6.59 5.53
CA ARG A 174 -5.46 -7.21 5.66
C ARG A 174 -5.47 -8.60 5.04
N GLY A 175 -4.91 -8.74 3.85
CA GLY A 175 -4.81 -10.00 3.14
C GLY A 175 -3.95 -11.01 3.90
N TRP A 176 -2.74 -10.64 4.28
CA TRP A 176 -1.79 -11.53 4.91
C TRP A 176 -1.80 -11.43 6.44
N LEU A 177 -1.33 -10.32 7.03
CA LEU A 177 -1.09 -10.24 8.46
C LEU A 177 -2.34 -10.49 9.32
N LEU A 178 -3.43 -9.76 9.04
CA LEU A 178 -4.70 -9.88 9.77
C LEU A 178 -5.22 -11.32 9.72
N THR A 179 -5.27 -11.93 8.53
CA THR A 179 -5.84 -13.27 8.39
C THR A 179 -5.01 -14.35 9.10
N ARG A 180 -3.68 -14.22 9.13
CA ARG A 180 -2.79 -15.17 9.84
C ARG A 180 -2.90 -15.03 11.35
N ILE A 181 -2.99 -13.80 11.87
CA ILE A 181 -3.21 -13.57 13.30
C ILE A 181 -4.61 -14.07 13.69
N ALA A 182 -5.64 -13.75 12.91
CA ALA A 182 -7.02 -14.17 13.18
C ALA A 182 -7.18 -15.69 13.21
N ALA A 183 -6.48 -16.42 12.33
CA ALA A 183 -6.47 -17.88 12.30
C ALA A 183 -5.87 -18.52 13.57
N ARG A 184 -5.10 -17.77 14.36
CA ARG A 184 -4.45 -18.23 15.60
C ARG A 184 -5.06 -17.64 16.87
N THR A 185 -5.87 -16.60 16.74
CA THR A 185 -6.38 -15.79 17.86
C THR A 185 -7.89 -15.55 17.70
N ASN A 186 -8.30 -14.30 17.53
CA ASN A 186 -9.64 -13.85 17.24
C ASN A 186 -9.57 -12.62 16.33
N LEU A 187 -10.66 -12.34 15.63
CA LEU A 187 -10.72 -11.25 14.66
C LEU A 187 -10.47 -9.86 15.30
N PRO A 188 -11.09 -9.47 16.43
CA PRO A 188 -10.83 -8.17 17.04
C PRO A 188 -9.36 -7.90 17.36
N LEU A 189 -8.65 -8.88 17.92
CA LEU A 189 -7.22 -8.75 18.22
C LEU A 189 -6.39 -8.65 16.93
N ALA A 190 -6.74 -9.41 15.90
CA ALA A 190 -6.07 -9.33 14.60
C ALA A 190 -6.24 -7.96 13.93
N ILE A 191 -7.44 -7.38 14.00
CA ILE A 191 -7.72 -6.02 13.52
C ILE A 191 -6.88 -5.02 14.30
N ALA A 192 -6.86 -5.09 15.63
CA ALA A 192 -6.09 -4.17 16.46
C ALA A 192 -4.59 -4.21 16.13
N ILE A 193 -4.01 -5.41 16.00
CA ILE A 193 -2.58 -5.57 15.70
C ILE A 193 -2.25 -5.11 14.28
N SER A 194 -3.03 -5.54 13.28
CA SER A 194 -2.78 -5.17 11.88
C SER A 194 -2.91 -3.66 11.66
N SER A 195 -3.95 -3.03 12.23
CA SER A 195 -4.18 -1.59 12.14
C SER A 195 -3.09 -0.79 12.86
N SER A 196 -2.65 -1.27 14.03
CA SER A 196 -1.54 -0.64 14.77
C SER A 196 -0.24 -0.70 13.97
N LEU A 197 0.09 -1.87 13.38
CA LEU A 197 1.26 -1.98 12.52
C LEU A 197 1.16 -1.03 11.33
N PHE A 198 0.00 -0.95 10.68
CA PHE A 198 -0.21 -0.04 9.56
C PHE A 198 0.10 1.41 9.93
N GLY A 199 -0.38 1.91 11.07
CA GLY A 199 -0.02 3.24 11.57
C GLY A 199 1.47 3.39 11.90
N ILE A 200 2.09 2.39 12.53
CA ILE A 200 3.51 2.41 12.91
C ILE A 200 4.43 2.50 11.70
N LEU A 201 4.13 1.77 10.61
CA LEU A 201 4.93 1.80 9.38
C LEU A 201 5.00 3.20 8.75
N HIS A 202 4.00 4.05 9.02
CA HIS A 202 3.96 5.41 8.50
C HIS A 202 4.76 6.42 9.33
N MET A 203 5.29 6.05 10.50
CA MET A 203 6.02 6.99 11.36
C MET A 203 7.30 7.56 10.73
N GLY A 204 7.84 6.89 9.70
CA GLY A 204 8.99 7.38 8.94
C GLY A 204 8.67 8.47 7.92
N ASN A 205 7.39 8.74 7.65
CA ASN A 205 7.00 9.70 6.61
C ASN A 205 7.21 11.15 7.09
N ALA A 206 7.59 12.02 6.15
CA ALA A 206 7.74 13.44 6.42
C ALA A 206 6.41 14.07 6.89
N GLY A 207 6.46 14.89 7.94
CA GLY A 207 5.29 15.60 8.45
C GLY A 207 4.31 14.78 9.31
N VAL A 208 4.68 13.54 9.67
CA VAL A 208 3.84 12.68 10.53
C VAL A 208 3.74 13.23 11.94
N THR A 209 2.53 13.16 12.50
CA THR A 209 2.21 13.55 13.87
C THR A 209 1.55 12.38 14.61
N PHE A 210 1.45 12.48 15.93
CA PHE A 210 0.67 11.52 16.72
C PHE A 210 -0.78 11.39 16.20
N LEU A 211 -1.41 12.53 15.85
CA LEU A 211 -2.79 12.54 15.36
C LEU A 211 -2.92 11.84 14.00
N SER A 212 -1.95 12.02 13.09
CA SER A 212 -1.99 11.32 11.79
C SER A 212 -1.81 9.81 11.96
N VAL A 213 -0.91 9.36 12.85
CA VAL A 213 -0.76 7.92 13.15
C VAL A 213 -2.04 7.35 13.75
N LEU A 214 -2.62 8.03 14.75
CA LEU A 214 -3.89 7.61 15.35
C LEU A 214 -5.00 7.50 14.29
N ASN A 215 -5.09 8.46 13.37
CA ASN A 215 -6.06 8.44 12.29
C ASN A 215 -5.85 7.25 11.34
N ILE A 216 -4.61 6.96 10.96
CA ILE A 216 -4.25 5.80 10.12
C ILE A 216 -4.62 4.48 10.82
N ILE A 217 -4.42 4.38 12.14
CA ILE A 217 -4.84 3.21 12.92
C ILE A 217 -6.37 3.07 12.90
N LEU A 218 -7.12 4.17 13.10
CA LEU A 218 -8.59 4.13 13.10
C LEU A 218 -9.16 3.78 11.72
N ASP A 219 -8.55 4.28 10.64
CA ASP A 219 -8.90 3.88 9.28
C ASP A 219 -8.59 2.39 9.04
N GLY A 220 -7.47 1.90 9.59
CA GLY A 220 -7.17 0.47 9.60
C GLY A 220 -8.22 -0.37 10.32
N VAL A 221 -8.73 0.10 11.46
CA VAL A 221 -9.81 -0.57 12.19
C VAL A 221 -11.09 -0.58 11.39
N LEU A 222 -11.41 0.50 10.67
CA LEU A 222 -12.59 0.59 9.81
C LEU A 222 -12.50 -0.37 8.61
N ALA A 223 -11.29 -0.56 8.07
CA ALA A 223 -11.03 -1.47 6.96
C ALA A 223 -10.94 -2.95 7.37
N GLY A 224 -10.83 -3.24 8.68
CA GLY A 224 -10.57 -4.58 9.25
C GLY A 224 -11.76 -5.54 9.34
#